data_AF-A0A3N5GU58-F1
#
_entry.id   AF-A0A3N5GU58-F1
#
_cell.length_a   1.000
_cell.length_b   1.000
_cell.length_c   1.000
_cell.angle_alpha   90.00
_cell.angle_beta   90.00
_cell.angle_gamma   90.00
#
_symmetry.space_group_name_H-M   'P 1'
#
loop_
_entity.id
_entity.type
_entity.pdbx_description
1 polymer ?
#
loop_
_entity_poly.entity_id
_entity_poly.type
_entity_poly.pdbx_seq_one_letter_code
_entity_poly.pdbx_strand_id
1 'polypeptide(L)'
;MARFTRKLAGIIALALGIAQVGPAAFAAGLLQKLGKPEGQVDIVAWPGYIERGETDKKFDWVTDFEKKSGCKVNVKTAGTSDEMVALMNEGGFDLVTASGDASLRLIAGKRVQPVNVGLIPSYKTVDPRLQKAPWHYVNNTHYGTPYQWGYNVLMYNTNTFKGQAPDSWKVVFEEMNLPDGKPNKGRVQAFDGPIYIADAALYLM
;
A
#
# COMPACT_ATOMS: atom_id res chain seq x y z
N MET A 1 30.28 62.73 48.04
CA MET A 1 28.91 62.35 48.48
C MET A 1 28.23 61.66 47.29
N ALA A 2 27.78 60.41 47.46
CA ALA A 2 26.90 59.57 46.61
C ALA A 2 27.16 59.48 45.08
N ARG A 3 27.70 58.39 44.52
CA ARG A 3 27.04 57.12 44.11
C ARG A 3 25.81 57.31 43.17
N PHE A 4 25.87 56.81 41.94
CA PHE A 4 25.32 55.49 41.57
C PHE A 4 25.61 55.08 40.12
N THR A 5 25.78 53.78 39.96
CA THR A 5 26.19 52.97 38.81
C THR A 5 25.08 52.75 37.78
N ARG A 6 25.42 52.60 36.49
CA ARG A 6 24.63 51.84 35.51
C ARG A 6 25.51 50.88 34.74
N LYS A 7 24.95 49.69 34.56
CA LYS A 7 25.59 48.39 34.31
C LYS A 7 25.92 48.16 32.84
N LEU A 8 26.96 47.36 32.61
CA LEU A 8 27.26 46.61 31.39
C LEU A 8 26.05 45.77 30.93
N ALA A 9 25.85 45.71 29.62
CA ALA A 9 25.31 44.53 28.93
C ALA A 9 26.13 44.35 27.63
N GLY A 10 27.15 43.49 27.71
CA GLY A 10 27.94 43.05 26.56
C GLY A 10 27.20 41.94 25.82
N ILE A 11 27.13 42.07 24.50
CA ILE A 11 26.44 41.17 23.57
C ILE A 11 27.18 39.83 23.53
N ILE A 12 26.48 38.75 23.86
CA ILE A 12 26.92 37.36 23.63
C ILE A 12 26.63 37.04 22.15
N ALA A 13 27.66 36.85 21.35
CA ALA A 13 27.53 36.32 19.99
C ALA A 13 27.33 34.80 20.07
N LEU A 14 26.08 34.36 19.85
CA LEU A 14 25.73 32.95 19.73
C LEU A 14 25.96 32.52 18.27
N ALA A 15 27.03 31.76 18.02
CA ALA A 15 27.26 31.14 16.72
C ALA A 15 26.24 30.00 16.52
N LEU A 16 25.19 30.23 15.73
CA LEU A 16 24.31 29.18 15.23
C LEU A 16 25.08 28.35 14.18
N GLY A 17 25.55 27.17 14.59
CA GLY A 17 25.93 26.12 13.66
C GLY A 17 24.67 25.60 12.96
N ILE A 18 24.47 26.00 11.71
CA ILE A 18 23.45 25.42 10.84
C ILE A 18 23.90 23.99 10.52
N ALA A 19 23.37 23.01 11.25
CA ALA A 19 23.46 21.61 10.84
C ALA A 19 22.68 21.49 9.52
N GLN A 20 23.39 21.41 8.40
CA GLN A 20 22.79 21.02 7.13
C GLN A 20 22.33 19.58 7.26
N VAL A 21 21.04 19.39 7.54
CA VAL A 21 20.36 18.12 7.32
C VAL A 21 20.19 18.00 5.80
N GLY A 22 21.24 17.54 5.13
CA GLY A 22 21.15 17.10 3.74
C GLY A 22 20.25 15.85 3.66
N PRO A 23 19.53 15.62 2.56
CA PRO A 23 18.82 14.37 2.36
C PRO A 23 19.83 13.22 2.44
N ALA A 24 19.64 12.32 3.40
CA ALA A 24 20.46 11.12 3.53
C ALA A 24 20.44 10.34 2.20
N ALA A 25 21.63 9.96 1.76
CA ALA A 25 21.91 9.34 0.48
C ALA A 25 21.19 7.99 0.31
N PHE A 26 20.27 7.89 -0.67
CA PHE A 26 19.82 6.61 -1.21
C PHE A 26 20.71 6.20 -2.38
N ALA A 27 21.89 5.68 -2.04
CA ALA A 27 22.71 4.88 -2.94
C ALA A 27 23.23 3.63 -2.21
N ALA A 28 22.37 3.02 -1.38
CA ALA A 28 22.62 1.65 -0.94
C ALA A 28 22.40 0.75 -2.15
N GLY A 29 23.48 0.12 -2.64
CA GLY A 29 23.40 -0.85 -3.72
C GLY A 29 22.45 -2.00 -3.38
N LEU A 30 21.97 -2.68 -4.43
CA LEU A 30 21.07 -3.83 -4.30
C LEU A 30 21.64 -4.89 -3.33
N LEU A 31 20.87 -5.28 -2.32
CA LEU A 31 21.25 -6.31 -1.34
C LEU A 31 21.73 -7.60 -2.03
N GLN A 32 22.92 -8.09 -1.66
CA GLN A 32 23.52 -9.29 -2.28
C GLN A 32 23.44 -10.55 -1.40
N LYS A 33 23.22 -10.38 -0.10
CA LYS A 33 23.09 -11.48 0.88
C LYS A 33 22.11 -11.06 1.97
N LEU A 34 21.42 -12.03 2.55
CA LEU A 34 20.53 -11.79 3.69
C LEU A 34 21.36 -11.43 4.94
N GLY A 35 20.85 -10.46 5.71
CA GLY A 35 21.42 -10.03 6.97
C GLY A 35 20.93 -10.86 8.16
N LYS A 36 21.18 -10.34 9.38
CA LYS A 36 20.58 -10.89 10.60
C LYS A 36 19.08 -10.52 10.62
N PRO A 37 18.18 -11.44 11.03
CA PRO A 37 16.78 -11.11 11.23
C PRO A 37 16.59 -9.98 12.25
N GLU A 38 15.63 -9.09 11.99
CA GLU A 38 15.35 -7.91 12.83
C GLU A 38 14.28 -8.18 13.89
N GLY A 39 13.66 -9.37 13.88
CA GLY A 39 12.71 -9.82 14.91
C GLY A 39 11.29 -9.33 14.74
N GLN A 40 11.03 -8.38 13.84
CA GLN A 40 9.68 -7.97 13.45
C GLN A 40 9.61 -7.51 12.00
N VAL A 41 8.39 -7.40 11.47
CA VAL A 41 8.07 -6.79 10.18
C VAL A 41 6.73 -6.06 10.27
N ASP A 42 6.72 -4.81 9.85
CA ASP A 42 5.55 -3.93 9.84
C ASP A 42 5.03 -3.79 8.41
N ILE A 43 3.80 -4.25 8.14
CA ILE A 43 3.25 -4.40 6.78
C ILE A 43 1.99 -3.55 6.61
N VAL A 44 1.94 -2.72 5.58
CA VAL A 44 0.70 -2.12 5.09
C VAL A 44 0.01 -3.08 4.11
N ALA A 45 -1.22 -3.49 4.40
CA ALA A 45 -1.92 -4.50 3.59
C ALA A 45 -3.39 -4.16 3.30
N TRP A 46 -3.91 -4.74 2.22
CA TRP A 46 -5.36 -4.77 1.99
C TRP A 46 -6.05 -5.64 3.06
N PRO A 47 -7.35 -5.38 3.37
CA PRO A 47 -8.12 -6.25 4.25
C PRO A 47 -8.12 -7.69 3.73
N GLY A 48 -7.89 -8.67 4.62
CA GLY A 48 -7.89 -10.09 4.25
C GLY A 48 -6.59 -10.61 3.62
N TYR A 49 -5.59 -9.76 3.37
CA TYR A 49 -4.35 -10.20 2.71
C TYR A 49 -3.37 -10.86 3.67
N ILE A 50 -3.40 -10.56 4.96
CA ILE A 50 -2.43 -11.10 5.93
C ILE A 50 -3.19 -11.72 7.09
N GLU A 51 -3.54 -13.00 6.96
CA GLU A 51 -4.35 -13.73 7.94
C GLU A 51 -3.52 -14.59 8.89
N ARG A 52 -3.94 -14.57 10.16
CA ARG A 52 -3.32 -15.28 11.28
C ARG A 52 -4.29 -16.21 12.01
N GLY A 53 -5.36 -16.63 11.34
CA GLY A 53 -6.38 -17.52 11.91
C GLY A 53 -7.31 -16.88 12.95
N GLU A 54 -7.24 -15.56 13.16
CA GLU A 54 -8.10 -14.82 14.11
C GLU A 54 -9.55 -14.73 13.61
N THR A 55 -9.75 -14.49 12.32
CA THR A 55 -11.08 -14.42 11.69
C THR A 55 -11.67 -15.82 11.44
N ASP A 56 -10.89 -16.69 10.78
CA ASP A 56 -11.21 -18.11 10.57
C ASP A 56 -9.92 -18.92 10.70
N LYS A 57 -9.91 -19.89 11.62
CA LYS A 57 -8.76 -20.76 11.89
C LYS A 57 -8.28 -21.58 10.68
N LYS A 58 -9.11 -21.73 9.65
CA LYS A 58 -8.73 -22.40 8.40
C LYS A 58 -7.80 -21.57 7.51
N PHE A 59 -7.69 -20.27 7.76
CA PHE A 59 -6.89 -19.33 6.98
C PHE A 59 -5.82 -18.69 7.87
N ASP A 60 -4.62 -19.28 7.84
CA ASP A 60 -3.48 -18.82 8.63
C ASP A 60 -2.17 -19.06 7.86
N TRP A 61 -1.53 -17.97 7.43
CA TRP A 61 -0.20 -18.01 6.81
C TRP A 61 0.84 -17.18 7.58
N VAL A 62 0.46 -16.62 8.73
CA VAL A 62 1.34 -15.79 9.57
C VAL A 62 1.92 -16.62 10.72
N THR A 63 1.12 -17.39 11.45
CA THR A 63 1.59 -18.07 12.68
C THR A 63 2.78 -18.99 12.40
N ASP A 64 2.70 -19.73 11.31
CA ASP A 64 3.75 -20.66 10.89
C ASP A 64 5.03 -19.94 10.45
N PHE A 65 4.89 -18.74 9.85
CA PHE A 65 6.02 -17.86 9.53
C PHE A 65 6.68 -17.33 10.80
N GLU A 66 5.91 -16.78 11.75
CA GLU A 66 6.45 -16.23 13.00
C GLU A 66 7.17 -17.31 13.80
N LYS A 67 6.59 -18.52 13.89
CA LYS A 67 7.19 -19.67 14.60
C LYS A 67 8.53 -20.11 13.98
N LYS A 68 8.65 -20.11 12.66
CA LYS A 68 9.87 -20.56 11.95
C LYS A 68 10.97 -19.51 11.94
N SER A 69 10.59 -18.24 11.86
CA SER A 69 11.53 -17.12 11.68
C SER A 69 11.89 -16.42 12.98
N GLY A 70 11.03 -16.50 14.01
CA GLY A 70 11.09 -15.63 15.19
C GLY A 70 10.76 -14.16 14.87
N CYS A 71 10.28 -13.86 13.66
CA CYS A 71 9.90 -12.52 13.23
C CYS A 71 8.42 -12.30 13.51
N LYS A 72 8.11 -11.31 14.36
CA LYS A 72 6.73 -10.89 14.63
C LYS A 72 6.18 -10.07 13.46
N VAL A 73 5.00 -10.43 12.96
CA VAL A 73 4.31 -9.69 11.90
C VAL A 73 3.33 -8.72 12.55
N ASN A 74 3.39 -7.45 12.17
CA ASN A 74 2.36 -6.46 12.48
C ASN A 74 1.73 -5.97 11.18
N VAL A 75 0.41 -5.76 11.17
CA VAL A 75 -0.34 -5.38 9.97
C VAL A 75 -1.10 -4.10 10.22
N LYS A 76 -0.90 -3.12 9.33
CA LYS A 76 -1.74 -1.94 9.20
C LYS A 76 -2.60 -2.11 7.95
N THR A 77 -3.90 -2.28 8.16
CA THR A 77 -4.84 -2.36 7.05
C THR A 77 -5.11 -0.98 6.46
N ALA A 78 -5.17 -0.89 5.14
CA ALA A 78 -5.57 0.31 4.39
C ALA A 78 -6.65 -0.04 3.35
N GLY A 79 -7.64 0.84 3.21
CA GLY A 79 -8.82 0.63 2.34
C GLY A 79 -8.66 1.16 0.93
N THR A 80 -7.62 1.96 0.65
CA THR A 80 -7.34 2.54 -0.67
C THR A 80 -5.85 2.59 -0.95
N SER A 81 -5.49 2.60 -2.24
CA SER A 81 -4.11 2.84 -2.69
C SER A 81 -3.56 4.19 -2.24
N ASP A 82 -4.41 5.22 -2.13
CA ASP A 82 -4.02 6.54 -1.64
C ASP A 82 -3.65 6.53 -0.16
N GLU A 83 -4.41 5.81 0.67
CA GLU A 83 -4.07 5.59 2.08
C GLU A 83 -2.74 4.84 2.21
N MET A 84 -2.51 3.80 1.38
CA MET A 84 -1.22 3.09 1.37
C MET A 84 -0.05 4.00 1.00
N VAL A 85 -0.23 4.87 0.00
CA VAL A 85 0.81 5.85 -0.39
C VAL A 85 1.06 6.86 0.72
N ALA A 86 0.02 7.33 1.42
CA ALA A 86 0.15 8.23 2.56
C ALA A 86 0.96 7.57 3.70
N LEU A 87 0.59 6.36 4.11
CA LEU A 87 1.30 5.60 5.15
C LEU A 87 2.78 5.37 4.81
N MET A 88 3.08 4.99 3.56
CA MET A 88 4.47 4.79 3.12
C MET A 88 5.27 6.10 3.00
N ASN A 89 4.60 7.25 2.84
CA ASN A 89 5.26 8.55 2.89
C ASN A 89 5.59 8.98 4.32
N GLU A 90 4.74 8.64 5.30
CA GLU A 90 4.99 8.84 6.72
C GLU A 90 6.15 7.97 7.24
N GLY A 91 6.28 6.76 6.69
CA GLY A 91 7.33 5.80 7.03
C GLY A 91 6.96 4.95 8.24
N GLY A 92 7.92 4.13 8.72
CA GLY A 92 7.70 3.19 9.82
C GLY A 92 7.08 1.85 9.41
N PHE A 93 7.06 1.55 8.11
CA PHE A 93 6.64 0.26 7.57
C PHE A 93 7.75 -0.33 6.70
N ASP A 94 7.89 -1.65 6.75
CA ASP A 94 8.88 -2.40 5.98
C ASP A 94 8.34 -2.81 4.61
N LEU A 95 7.04 -3.14 4.56
CA LEU A 95 6.38 -3.68 3.37
C LEU A 95 5.04 -3.01 3.11
N VAL A 96 4.63 -3.00 1.84
CA VAL A 96 3.29 -2.60 1.40
C VAL A 96 2.81 -3.50 0.26
N THR A 97 1.57 -3.96 0.33
CA THR A 97 0.94 -4.73 -0.76
C THR A 97 0.34 -3.79 -1.83
N ALA A 98 1.20 -2.97 -2.43
CA ALA A 98 0.79 -1.89 -3.33
C ALA A 98 0.20 -2.40 -4.66
N SER A 99 -1.00 -1.91 -5.00
CA SER A 99 -1.63 -2.10 -6.31
C SER A 99 -0.90 -1.32 -7.42
N GLY A 100 -1.27 -1.56 -8.68
CA GLY A 100 -0.66 -0.89 -9.84
C GLY A 100 -0.74 0.65 -9.80
N ASP A 101 -1.81 1.18 -9.23
CA ASP A 101 -2.07 2.61 -9.03
C ASP A 101 -1.33 3.22 -7.82
N ALA A 102 -0.65 2.42 -7.00
CA ALA A 102 0.23 2.86 -5.91
C ALA A 102 1.72 2.62 -6.21
N SER A 103 2.06 1.44 -6.72
CA SER A 103 3.44 0.96 -6.90
C SER A 103 4.33 1.93 -7.68
N LEU A 104 3.89 2.42 -8.84
CA LEU A 104 4.68 3.39 -9.62
C LEU A 104 4.83 4.75 -8.92
N ARG A 105 3.82 5.19 -8.14
CA ARG A 105 3.91 6.42 -7.33
C ARG A 105 4.97 6.26 -6.24
N LEU A 106 5.02 5.11 -5.58
CA LEU A 106 6.01 4.81 -4.54
C LEU A 106 7.43 4.73 -5.12
N ILE A 107 7.59 4.13 -6.30
CA ILE A 107 8.88 4.05 -7.01
C ILE A 107 9.35 5.46 -7.40
N ALA A 108 8.49 6.25 -8.05
CA ALA A 108 8.81 7.61 -8.47
C ALA A 108 9.09 8.53 -7.26
N GLY A 109 8.34 8.36 -6.18
CA GLY A 109 8.51 9.07 -4.91
C GLY A 109 9.68 8.58 -4.06
N LYS A 110 10.44 7.57 -4.52
CA LYS A 110 11.57 6.96 -3.78
C LYS A 110 11.18 6.49 -2.38
N ARG A 111 9.97 5.96 -2.22
CA ARG A 111 9.44 5.41 -0.96
C ARG A 111 9.66 3.90 -0.81
N VAL A 112 10.09 3.25 -1.88
CA VAL A 112 10.46 1.84 -1.89
C VAL A 112 11.84 1.68 -2.51
N GLN A 113 12.57 0.66 -2.07
CA GLN A 113 13.90 0.34 -2.56
C GLN A 113 13.86 -0.78 -3.61
N PRO A 114 14.89 -0.87 -4.48
CA PRO A 114 15.08 -2.04 -5.33
C PRO A 114 15.18 -3.35 -4.53
N VAL A 115 14.65 -4.44 -5.10
CA VAL A 115 14.63 -5.78 -4.51
C VAL A 115 15.50 -6.72 -5.33
N ASN A 116 16.41 -7.44 -4.67
CA ASN A 116 17.14 -8.54 -5.30
C ASN A 116 16.29 -9.80 -5.29
N VAL A 117 15.56 -10.04 -6.38
CA VAL A 117 14.74 -11.25 -6.54
C VAL A 117 15.57 -12.54 -6.52
N GLY A 118 16.89 -12.47 -6.75
CA GLY A 118 17.81 -13.60 -6.61
C GLY A 118 17.96 -14.09 -5.15
N LEU A 119 17.60 -13.27 -4.16
CA LEU A 119 17.52 -13.66 -2.75
C LEU A 119 16.17 -14.29 -2.36
N ILE A 120 15.25 -14.46 -3.31
CA ILE A 120 13.91 -15.00 -3.10
C ILE A 120 13.78 -16.29 -3.92
N PRO A 121 14.13 -17.47 -3.36
CA PRO A 121 14.20 -18.72 -4.13
C PRO A 121 12.90 -19.13 -4.82
N SER A 122 11.75 -18.74 -4.25
CA SER A 122 10.41 -18.97 -4.81
C SER A 122 10.03 -18.02 -5.94
N TYR A 123 10.80 -16.95 -6.19
CA TYR A 123 10.46 -15.99 -7.26
C TYR A 123 10.37 -16.66 -8.63
N LYS A 124 11.18 -17.70 -8.87
CA LYS A 124 11.15 -18.51 -10.10
C LYS A 124 9.81 -19.22 -10.36
N THR A 125 8.97 -19.37 -9.34
CA THR A 125 7.65 -20.02 -9.47
C THR A 125 6.52 -19.00 -9.73
N VAL A 126 6.83 -17.70 -9.72
CA VAL A 126 5.88 -16.65 -10.08
C VAL A 126 5.56 -16.78 -11.57
N ASP A 127 4.28 -16.60 -11.92
CA ASP A 127 3.82 -16.61 -13.31
C ASP A 127 4.70 -15.67 -14.17
N PRO A 128 5.26 -16.14 -15.31
CA PRO A 128 6.11 -15.32 -16.17
C PRO A 128 5.50 -13.98 -16.58
N ARG A 129 4.17 -13.90 -16.72
CA ARG A 129 3.44 -12.65 -17.04
C ARG A 129 3.62 -11.58 -15.96
N LEU A 130 3.88 -11.98 -14.72
CA LEU A 130 3.95 -11.09 -13.56
C LEU A 130 5.39 -10.77 -13.14
N GLN A 131 6.40 -11.54 -13.56
CA GLN A 131 7.79 -11.34 -13.12
C GLN A 131 8.36 -9.97 -13.55
N LYS A 132 8.12 -9.53 -14.78
CA LYS A 132 8.63 -8.24 -15.29
C LYS A 132 7.51 -7.27 -15.66
N ALA A 133 6.42 -7.33 -14.92
CA ALA A 133 5.29 -6.47 -15.17
C ALA A 133 5.65 -4.99 -14.94
N PRO A 134 5.17 -4.06 -15.79
CA PRO A 134 5.66 -2.69 -15.84
C PRO A 134 5.32 -1.87 -14.57
N TRP A 135 4.41 -2.34 -13.73
CA TRP A 135 4.04 -1.67 -12.48
C TRP A 135 5.01 -1.91 -11.32
N HIS A 136 5.94 -2.88 -11.42
CA HIS A 136 6.97 -3.10 -10.38
C HIS A 136 8.38 -3.39 -10.93
N TYR A 137 8.52 -3.50 -12.25
CA TYR A 137 9.79 -3.65 -12.93
C TYR A 137 10.06 -2.43 -13.82
N VAL A 138 10.96 -1.55 -13.35
CA VAL A 138 11.24 -0.25 -13.97
C VAL A 138 12.73 -0.15 -14.24
N ASN A 139 13.13 0.26 -15.44
CA ASN A 139 14.54 0.44 -15.83
C ASN A 139 15.41 -0.79 -15.50
N ASN A 140 14.96 -1.97 -15.91
CA ASN A 140 15.63 -3.26 -15.66
C ASN A 140 15.81 -3.60 -14.16
N THR A 141 15.03 -2.99 -13.27
CA THR A 141 15.14 -3.13 -11.82
C THR A 141 13.81 -3.57 -11.22
N HIS A 142 13.84 -4.58 -10.35
CA HIS A 142 12.67 -5.01 -9.57
C HIS A 142 12.50 -4.14 -8.31
N TYR A 143 11.26 -3.77 -8.01
CA TYR A 143 10.89 -3.00 -6.81
C TYR A 143 9.93 -3.76 -5.89
N GLY A 144 9.61 -5.01 -6.20
CA GLY A 144 8.71 -5.82 -5.39
C GLY A 144 8.61 -7.27 -5.86
N THR A 145 7.82 -8.05 -5.12
CA THR A 145 7.45 -9.42 -5.46
C THR A 145 5.94 -9.49 -5.71
N PRO A 146 5.46 -10.06 -6.82
CA PRO A 146 4.02 -10.24 -7.04
C PRO A 146 3.39 -11.06 -5.92
N TYR A 147 2.25 -10.58 -5.40
CA TYR A 147 1.55 -11.22 -4.28
C TYR A 147 0.24 -11.89 -4.72
N GLN A 148 -0.74 -11.09 -5.15
CA GLN A 148 -2.04 -11.53 -5.67
C GLN A 148 -2.45 -10.62 -6.84
N TRP A 149 -3.43 -11.07 -7.63
CA TRP A 149 -4.09 -10.27 -8.66
C TRP A 149 -5.56 -10.70 -8.75
N GLY A 150 -6.42 -9.82 -9.25
CA GLY A 150 -7.87 -10.06 -9.35
C GLY A 150 -8.59 -8.98 -10.13
N TYR A 151 -9.92 -9.00 -10.06
CA TYR A 151 -10.79 -8.06 -10.76
C TYR A 151 -11.68 -7.33 -9.76
N ASN A 152 -11.98 -6.06 -10.05
CA ASN A 152 -13.15 -5.40 -9.46
C ASN A 152 -14.40 -5.99 -10.14
N VAL A 153 -15.31 -6.53 -9.33
CA VAL A 153 -16.50 -7.24 -9.83
C VAL A 153 -17.78 -6.55 -9.40
N LEU A 154 -18.84 -6.75 -10.18
CA LEU A 154 -20.18 -6.29 -9.81
C LEU A 154 -20.77 -7.22 -8.75
N MET A 155 -20.76 -6.78 -7.49
CA MET A 155 -21.43 -7.48 -6.40
C MET A 155 -22.91 -7.08 -6.37
N TYR A 156 -23.81 -8.06 -6.25
CA TYR A 156 -25.26 -7.83 -6.28
C TYR A 156 -26.03 -8.77 -5.35
N ASN A 157 -27.25 -8.37 -4.97
CA ASN A 157 -28.16 -9.18 -4.18
C ASN A 157 -29.02 -10.09 -5.09
N THR A 158 -28.86 -11.40 -4.96
CA THR A 158 -29.55 -12.39 -5.80
C THR A 158 -31.08 -12.35 -5.69
N ASN A 159 -31.64 -11.90 -4.56
CA ASN A 159 -33.09 -11.75 -4.41
C ASN A 159 -33.60 -10.53 -5.19
N THR A 160 -32.90 -9.40 -5.10
CA THR A 160 -33.23 -8.19 -5.89
C THR A 160 -33.15 -8.46 -7.38
N PHE A 161 -32.21 -9.30 -7.78
CA PHE A 161 -31.99 -9.71 -9.17
C PHE A 161 -32.70 -11.00 -9.58
N LYS A 162 -33.58 -11.55 -8.73
CA LYS A 162 -34.40 -12.74 -9.01
C LYS A 162 -33.59 -13.95 -9.53
N GLY A 163 -32.37 -14.12 -9.02
CA GLY A 163 -31.44 -15.18 -9.41
C GLY A 163 -30.75 -14.98 -10.76
N GLN A 164 -31.00 -13.87 -11.47
CA GLN A 164 -30.36 -13.56 -12.75
C GLN A 164 -29.24 -12.56 -12.55
N ALA A 165 -28.00 -12.95 -12.86
CA ALA A 165 -26.87 -12.03 -12.74
C ALA A 165 -27.05 -10.81 -13.65
N PRO A 166 -26.76 -9.57 -13.19
CA PRO A 166 -26.65 -8.43 -14.07
C PRO A 166 -25.55 -8.67 -15.11
N ASP A 167 -25.82 -8.29 -16.36
CA ASP A 167 -24.91 -8.44 -17.50
C ASP A 167 -24.20 -7.13 -17.88
N SER A 168 -24.47 -6.03 -17.16
CA SER A 168 -23.95 -4.71 -17.45
C SER A 168 -23.77 -3.86 -16.18
N TRP A 169 -22.73 -3.03 -16.18
CA TRP A 169 -22.45 -2.04 -15.14
C TRP A 169 -23.49 -0.91 -15.08
N LYS A 170 -24.39 -0.77 -16.07
CA LYS A 170 -25.44 0.26 -16.06
C LYS A 170 -26.29 0.26 -14.79
N VAL A 171 -26.42 -0.90 -14.12
CA VAL A 171 -27.21 -1.05 -12.89
C VAL A 171 -26.72 -0.17 -11.74
N VAL A 172 -25.46 0.30 -11.78
CA VAL A 172 -24.91 1.25 -10.80
C VAL A 172 -24.69 2.67 -11.35
N PHE A 173 -24.71 2.88 -12.67
CA PHE A 173 -24.43 4.18 -13.30
C PHE A 173 -25.66 4.91 -13.83
N GLU A 174 -26.71 4.19 -14.24
CA GLU A 174 -27.94 4.78 -14.78
C GLU A 174 -29.08 4.70 -13.76
N GLU A 175 -29.93 5.73 -13.69
CA GLU A 175 -31.16 5.64 -12.91
C GLU A 175 -32.13 4.67 -13.60
N MET A 176 -32.47 3.58 -12.91
CA MET A 176 -33.35 2.54 -13.44
C MET A 176 -34.07 1.78 -12.33
N ASN A 177 -35.15 1.08 -12.70
CA ASN A 177 -35.74 0.08 -11.82
C ASN A 177 -34.95 -1.23 -11.90
N LEU A 178 -34.62 -1.81 -10.75
CA LEU A 178 -34.00 -3.12 -10.64
C LEU A 178 -35.05 -4.24 -10.88
N PRO A 179 -34.65 -5.51 -11.02
CA PRO A 179 -35.61 -6.60 -11.31
C PRO A 179 -36.70 -6.80 -10.24
N ASP A 180 -36.51 -6.29 -9.03
CA ASP A 180 -37.53 -6.23 -7.97
C ASP A 180 -38.58 -5.11 -8.15
N GLY A 181 -38.49 -4.33 -9.22
CA GLY A 181 -39.44 -3.27 -9.58
C GLY A 181 -39.22 -1.94 -8.87
N LYS A 182 -38.19 -1.82 -8.01
CA LYS A 182 -37.88 -0.60 -7.27
C LYS A 182 -36.69 0.14 -7.91
N PRO A 183 -36.61 1.48 -7.76
CA PRO A 183 -35.47 2.24 -8.28
C PRO A 183 -34.15 1.82 -7.61
N ASN A 184 -33.05 1.89 -8.35
CA ASN A 184 -31.70 1.67 -7.82
C ASN A 184 -31.15 2.86 -7.01
N LYS A 185 -31.77 4.03 -7.11
CA LYS A 185 -31.42 5.24 -6.36
C LYS A 185 -31.39 4.99 -4.85
N GLY A 186 -30.25 5.28 -4.22
CA GLY A 186 -30.02 5.03 -2.79
C GLY A 186 -29.82 3.56 -2.42
N ARG A 187 -29.67 2.66 -3.40
CA ARG A 187 -29.49 1.20 -3.21
C ARG A 187 -28.26 0.64 -3.93
N VAL A 188 -27.43 1.51 -4.48
CA VAL A 188 -26.15 1.19 -5.13
C VAL A 188 -25.04 1.99 -4.45
N GLN A 189 -23.83 1.47 -4.52
CA GLN A 189 -22.63 2.11 -3.96
C GLN A 189 -21.52 2.09 -5.01
N ALA A 190 -20.61 3.03 -4.87
CA ALA A 190 -19.38 3.14 -5.64
C ALA A 190 -18.19 3.06 -4.67
N PHE A 191 -17.04 2.61 -5.17
CA PHE A 191 -15.80 2.66 -4.40
C PHE A 191 -15.40 4.12 -4.18
N ASP A 192 -14.90 4.45 -2.99
CA ASP A 192 -14.57 5.83 -2.59
C ASP A 192 -13.19 6.29 -3.09
N GLY A 193 -12.32 5.33 -3.46
CA GLY A 193 -11.03 5.62 -4.08
C GLY A 193 -11.19 6.28 -5.46
N PRO A 194 -10.43 7.36 -5.77
CA PRO A 194 -10.53 8.06 -7.06
C PRO A 194 -10.30 7.18 -8.29
N ILE A 195 -9.61 6.05 -8.12
CA ILE A 195 -9.40 5.05 -9.17
C ILE A 195 -10.72 4.44 -9.69
N TYR A 196 -11.85 4.60 -8.99
CA TYR A 196 -13.17 4.18 -9.46
C TYR A 196 -13.59 4.84 -10.79
N ILE A 197 -12.97 5.96 -11.18
CA ILE A 197 -13.12 6.52 -12.53
C ILE A 197 -12.70 5.50 -13.62
N ALA A 198 -11.72 4.64 -13.34
CA ALA A 198 -11.32 3.57 -14.25
C ALA A 198 -12.44 2.52 -14.43
N ASP A 199 -13.18 2.19 -13.36
CA ASP A 199 -14.32 1.28 -13.44
C ASP A 199 -15.47 1.92 -14.24
N ALA A 200 -15.68 3.24 -14.09
CA ALA A 200 -16.63 3.97 -14.93
C ALA A 200 -16.25 3.94 -16.42
N ALA A 201 -14.95 3.93 -16.75
CA ALA A 201 -14.50 3.77 -18.13
C ALA A 201 -14.89 2.40 -18.72
N LEU A 202 -14.94 1.33 -17.91
CA LEU A 202 -15.44 0.02 -18.34
C LEU A 202 -16.92 0.05 -18.73
N TYR A 203 -17.71 0.93 -18.11
CA TYR A 203 -19.13 1.11 -18.46
C TYR A 203 -19.32 1.93 -19.74
N LEU A 204 -18.41 2.85 -20.05
CA LEU A 204 -18.50 3.76 -21.21
C LEU A 204 -17.94 3.18 -22.53
N MET A 205 -17.29 2.00 -22.49
CA MET A 205 -16.78 1.28 -23.67
C MET A 205 -17.84 0.40 -24.31
#